data_AF-A0A382YFV3-F1
#
_entry.id   AF-A0A382YFV3-F1
#
_cell.length_a   1.000
_cell.length_b   1.000
_cell.length_c   1.000
_cell.angle_alpha   90.00
_cell.angle_beta   90.00
_cell.angle_gamma   90.00
#
_symmetry.space_group_name_H-M   'P 1'
#
loop_
_entity.id
_entity.type
_entity.pdbx_description
1 polymer ?
#
loop_
_entity_poly.entity_id
_entity_poly.type
_entity_poly.pdbx_seq_one_letter_code
_entity_poly.pdbx_strand_id
1 'polypeptide(L)'
;MDLNAMKTMAQELSRQGMGDVVLYHPNTYNHPFVAEAGDLFDGDFVTPQFMPFEADADNAMQEAFIDTMTELGRDLSELAMIGWINADAAYTAVLSAGPVFDQKSAIDALNSRTDYDAGGLIVPIDWSRQHVPPVEGDAANDYALECFAPVRMSGGALETVADPATPWFCWDNTTLDWAEPTQTVFGG
;
A
#
# COMPACT_ATOMS: atom_id res chain seq x y z
N MET A 1 -0.84 -4.15 -16.00
CA MET A 1 -1.26 -3.18 -17.04
C MET A 1 -1.07 -1.80 -16.48
N ASP A 2 -0.61 -0.83 -17.28
CA ASP A 2 -0.56 0.56 -16.83
C ASP A 2 -1.95 1.22 -16.87
N LEU A 3 -2.08 2.38 -16.23
CA LEU A 3 -3.34 3.12 -16.14
C LEU A 3 -3.97 3.44 -17.51
N ASN A 4 -3.17 3.74 -18.55
CA ASN A 4 -3.73 4.03 -19.87
C ASN A 4 -4.30 2.76 -20.51
N ALA A 5 -3.60 1.63 -20.38
CA ALA A 5 -4.10 0.34 -20.82
C ALA A 5 -5.40 -0.05 -20.10
N MET A 6 -5.52 0.26 -18.79
CA MET A 6 -6.77 0.06 -18.04
C MET A 6 -7.91 0.92 -18.56
N LYS A 7 -7.68 2.22 -18.82
CA LYS A 7 -8.68 3.11 -19.42
C LYS A 7 -9.16 2.61 -20.78
N THR A 8 -8.25 2.20 -21.65
CA THR A 8 -8.62 1.64 -22.96
C THR A 8 -9.44 0.36 -22.79
N MET A 9 -9.08 -0.53 -21.87
CA MET A 9 -9.83 -1.76 -21.64
C MET A 9 -11.25 -1.46 -21.13
N ALA A 10 -11.40 -0.59 -20.13
CA ALA A 10 -12.70 -0.19 -19.60
C ALA A 10 -13.58 0.47 -20.68
N GLN A 11 -13.02 1.35 -21.51
CA GLN A 11 -13.72 1.97 -22.64
C GLN A 11 -14.22 0.92 -23.63
N GLU A 12 -13.39 -0.08 -23.96
CA GLU A 12 -13.77 -1.14 -24.90
C GLU A 12 -14.78 -2.12 -24.31
N LEU A 13 -14.73 -2.41 -23.01
CA LEU A 13 -15.76 -3.19 -22.31
C LEU A 13 -17.10 -2.45 -22.34
N SER A 14 -17.10 -1.17 -21.98
CA SER A 14 -18.30 -0.31 -22.05
C SER A 14 -18.90 -0.27 -23.46
N ARG A 15 -18.06 -0.07 -24.50
CA ARG A 15 -18.51 -0.07 -25.91
C ARG A 15 -19.15 -1.40 -26.33
N GLN A 16 -18.76 -2.51 -25.71
CA GLN A 16 -19.28 -3.85 -25.97
C GLN A 16 -20.48 -4.21 -25.09
N GLY A 17 -20.96 -3.29 -24.25
CA GLY A 17 -22.06 -3.55 -23.31
C GLY A 17 -21.65 -4.40 -22.13
N MET A 18 -20.36 -4.42 -21.79
CA MET A 18 -19.75 -5.16 -20.67
C MET A 18 -19.16 -4.19 -19.62
N GLY A 19 -19.72 -2.99 -19.50
CA GLY A 19 -19.25 -1.97 -18.56
C GLY A 19 -19.50 -2.30 -17.09
N ASP A 20 -20.19 -3.41 -16.80
CA ASP A 20 -20.45 -3.95 -15.47
C ASP A 20 -19.38 -4.96 -15.00
N VAL A 21 -18.41 -5.30 -15.86
CA VAL A 21 -17.29 -6.17 -15.49
C VAL A 21 -16.34 -5.41 -14.58
N VAL A 22 -16.24 -5.88 -13.34
CA VAL A 22 -15.30 -5.36 -12.34
C VAL A 22 -13.87 -5.77 -12.67
N LEU A 23 -12.97 -4.80 -12.67
CA LEU A 23 -11.55 -4.96 -12.93
C LEU A 23 -10.73 -4.71 -11.67
N TYR A 24 -9.63 -5.44 -11.57
CA TYR A 24 -8.55 -5.12 -10.64
C TYR A 24 -7.46 -4.33 -11.38
N HIS A 25 -7.18 -3.13 -10.88
CA HIS A 25 -6.21 -2.20 -11.43
C HIS A 25 -4.91 -2.28 -10.64
N PRO A 26 -3.82 -2.85 -11.21
CA PRO A 26 -2.58 -3.00 -10.46
C PRO A 26 -1.83 -1.68 -10.23
N ASN A 27 -2.04 -0.65 -11.06
CA ASN A 27 -1.26 0.60 -11.06
C ASN A 27 -2.15 1.83 -11.37
N THR A 28 -3.33 1.95 -10.75
CA THR A 28 -4.26 3.08 -10.97
C THR A 28 -4.60 3.83 -9.67
N TYR A 29 -3.74 3.76 -8.66
CA TYR A 29 -3.89 4.57 -7.45
C TYR A 29 -3.43 6.02 -7.74
N ASN A 30 -4.27 6.71 -8.51
CA ASN A 30 -4.01 8.04 -9.06
C ASN A 30 -5.30 8.85 -9.09
N HIS A 31 -5.49 9.68 -8.06
CA HIS A 31 -6.73 10.44 -7.85
C HIS A 31 -7.11 11.34 -9.03
N PRO A 32 -6.20 12.14 -9.63
CA PRO A 32 -6.55 12.96 -10.80
C PRO A 32 -7.04 12.13 -11.99
N PHE A 33 -6.40 10.98 -12.24
CA PHE A 33 -6.78 10.10 -13.34
C PHE A 33 -8.14 9.44 -13.13
N VAL A 34 -8.42 8.97 -11.90
CA VAL A 34 -9.72 8.40 -11.54
C VAL A 34 -10.81 9.48 -11.62
N ALA A 35 -10.54 10.69 -11.13
CA ALA A 35 -11.45 11.83 -11.23
C ALA A 35 -11.77 12.22 -12.68
N GLU A 36 -10.75 12.25 -13.57
CA GLU A 36 -10.96 12.54 -14.99
C GLU A 36 -11.79 11.45 -15.69
N ALA A 37 -11.67 10.19 -15.25
CA ALA A 37 -12.41 9.07 -15.82
C ALA A 37 -13.91 9.07 -15.44
N GLY A 38 -14.28 9.76 -14.36
CA GLY A 38 -15.65 9.77 -13.84
C GLY A 38 -16.12 8.35 -13.56
N ASP A 39 -17.31 8.00 -14.06
CA ASP A 39 -17.98 6.73 -13.78
C ASP A 39 -17.41 5.54 -14.59
N LEU A 40 -16.37 5.76 -15.41
CA LEU A 40 -15.82 4.72 -16.29
C LEU A 40 -15.30 3.49 -15.53
N PHE A 41 -14.81 3.70 -14.30
CA PHE A 41 -14.22 2.67 -13.44
C PHE A 41 -15.13 2.30 -12.27
N ASP A 42 -16.40 2.67 -12.29
CA ASP A 42 -17.32 2.42 -11.18
C ASP A 42 -17.40 0.92 -10.85
N GLY A 43 -16.99 0.56 -9.63
CA GLY A 43 -16.94 -0.84 -9.21
C GLY A 43 -15.54 -1.46 -9.22
N ASP A 44 -14.59 -0.89 -9.96
CA ASP A 44 -13.23 -1.40 -10.06
C ASP A 44 -12.45 -1.19 -8.77
N PHE A 45 -11.40 -2.00 -8.57
CA PHE A 45 -10.56 -1.95 -7.38
C PHE A 45 -9.11 -1.63 -7.73
N VAL A 46 -8.42 -0.93 -6.84
CA VAL A 46 -6.96 -0.81 -6.81
C VAL A 46 -6.46 -1.08 -5.40
N THR A 47 -5.27 -1.64 -5.28
CA THR A 47 -4.64 -1.93 -4.00
C THR A 47 -3.28 -1.27 -3.94
N PRO A 48 -3.16 -0.08 -3.30
CA PRO A 48 -1.85 0.47 -2.98
C PRO A 48 -1.09 -0.47 -2.04
N GLN A 49 0.25 -0.42 -2.08
CA GLN A 49 1.13 -1.22 -1.22
C GLN A 49 1.33 -0.62 0.19
N PHE A 50 0.48 0.33 0.57
CA PHE A 50 0.53 1.06 1.83
C PHE A 50 -0.90 1.40 2.26
N MET A 51 -1.07 1.92 3.48
CA MET A 51 -2.35 2.39 3.99
C MET A 51 -2.96 3.45 3.05
N PRO A 52 -4.11 3.20 2.40
CA PRO A 52 -4.69 4.13 1.44
C PRO A 52 -4.98 5.49 2.10
N PHE A 53 -4.83 6.58 1.35
CA PHE A 53 -5.11 7.95 1.80
C PHE A 53 -6.57 8.14 2.23
N GLU A 54 -7.47 7.27 1.79
CA GLU A 54 -8.89 7.23 2.18
C GLU A 54 -9.12 6.63 3.58
N ALA A 55 -8.10 6.01 4.19
CA ALA A 55 -8.20 5.50 5.55
C ALA A 55 -8.30 6.64 6.57
N ASP A 56 -8.94 6.36 7.69
CA ASP A 56 -9.14 7.28 8.82
C ASP A 56 -8.70 6.57 10.12
N ALA A 57 -7.41 6.19 10.14
CA ALA A 57 -6.83 5.30 11.14
C ALA A 57 -5.91 6.05 12.13
N ASP A 58 -6.03 7.38 12.24
CA ASP A 58 -5.19 8.27 13.07
C ASP A 58 -3.68 8.03 12.90
N ASN A 59 -3.23 7.73 11.69
CA ASN A 59 -1.83 7.39 11.41
C ASN A 59 -0.96 8.64 11.27
N ALA A 60 -0.16 8.95 12.29
CA ALA A 60 0.69 10.13 12.33
C ALA A 60 1.70 10.22 11.15
N MET A 61 2.16 9.09 10.60
CA MET A 61 3.09 9.11 9.47
C MET A 61 2.40 9.46 8.16
N GLN A 62 1.15 9.00 7.98
CA GLN A 62 0.30 9.37 6.85
C GLN A 62 -0.11 10.84 6.94
N GLU A 63 -0.54 11.30 8.12
CA GLU A 63 -0.89 12.70 8.37
C GLU A 63 0.29 13.63 8.03
N ALA A 64 1.49 13.32 8.54
CA ALA A 64 2.69 14.09 8.24
C ALA A 64 3.01 14.17 6.74
N PHE A 65 2.77 13.08 6.00
CA PHE A 65 2.92 13.09 4.55
C PHE A 65 1.89 13.99 3.87
N ILE A 66 0.60 13.84 4.21
CA ILE A 66 -0.50 14.61 3.61
C ILE A 66 -0.32 16.11 3.89
N ASP A 67 0.02 16.47 5.12
CA ASP A 67 0.31 17.85 5.53
C ASP A 67 1.48 18.42 4.72
N THR A 68 2.59 17.67 4.63
CA THR A 68 3.77 18.10 3.86
C THR A 68 3.44 18.31 2.39
N MET A 69 2.68 17.41 1.77
CA MET A 69 2.28 17.54 0.36
C MET A 69 1.39 18.77 0.15
N THR A 70 0.47 19.02 1.09
CA THR A 70 -0.40 20.19 1.10
C THR A 70 0.40 21.49 1.23
N GLU A 71 1.32 21.57 2.19
CA GLU A 71 2.21 22.73 2.39
C GLU A 71 3.06 23.04 1.15
N LEU A 72 3.51 21.99 0.44
CA LEU A 72 4.28 22.12 -0.78
C LEU A 72 3.42 22.38 -2.04
N GLY A 73 2.09 22.34 -1.91
CA GLY A 73 1.16 22.48 -3.03
C GLY A 73 1.33 21.36 -4.07
N ARG A 74 1.52 20.13 -3.61
CA ARG A 74 1.73 18.94 -4.45
C ARG A 74 0.57 17.96 -4.30
N ASP A 75 0.20 17.32 -5.40
CA ASP A 75 -0.81 16.27 -5.40
C ASP A 75 -0.30 15.02 -4.66
N LEU A 76 -1.19 14.36 -3.93
CA LEU A 76 -0.92 13.03 -3.40
C LEU A 76 -0.69 12.08 -4.57
N SER A 77 0.35 11.25 -4.48
CA SER A 77 0.61 10.21 -5.47
C SER A 77 1.21 8.98 -4.81
N GLU A 78 0.88 7.82 -5.36
CA GLU A 78 1.42 6.54 -4.93
C GLU A 78 2.96 6.56 -4.85
N LEU A 79 3.61 7.06 -5.90
CA LEU A 79 5.08 7.14 -5.97
C LEU A 79 5.68 8.09 -4.93
N ALA A 80 5.00 9.19 -4.59
CA ALA A 80 5.46 10.09 -3.55
C ALA A 80 5.40 9.42 -2.17
N MET A 81 4.33 8.66 -1.88
CA MET A 81 4.21 7.90 -0.63
C MET A 81 5.25 6.77 -0.55
N ILE A 82 5.49 6.05 -1.64
CA ILE A 82 6.60 5.06 -1.69
C ILE A 82 7.95 5.74 -1.45
N GLY A 83 8.17 6.94 -2.00
CA GLY A 83 9.37 7.74 -1.72
C GLY A 83 9.50 8.15 -0.24
N TRP A 84 8.38 8.52 0.39
CA TRP A 84 8.31 8.87 1.80
C TRP A 84 8.67 7.67 2.70
N ILE A 85 8.07 6.51 2.45
CA ILE A 85 8.36 5.26 3.16
C ILE A 85 9.84 4.86 2.98
N ASN A 86 10.37 4.94 1.75
CA ASN A 86 11.78 4.64 1.51
C ASN A 86 12.73 5.60 2.22
N ALA A 87 12.36 6.89 2.32
CA ALA A 87 13.14 7.87 3.06
C ALA A 87 13.11 7.60 4.58
N ASP A 88 11.96 7.18 5.12
CA ASP A 88 11.85 6.72 6.50
C ASP A 88 12.72 5.48 6.77
N ALA A 89 12.69 4.46 5.91
CA ALA A 89 13.54 3.28 6.05
C ALA A 89 15.03 3.66 6.12
N ALA A 90 15.47 4.57 5.24
CA ALA A 90 16.84 5.08 5.24
C ALA A 90 17.16 5.90 6.51
N TYR A 91 16.24 6.75 6.96
CA TYR A 91 16.38 7.51 8.19
C TYR A 91 16.48 6.61 9.42
N THR A 92 15.61 5.61 9.52
CA THR A 92 15.60 4.57 10.55
C THR A 92 16.92 3.80 10.56
N ALA A 93 17.45 3.44 9.39
CA ALA A 93 18.75 2.78 9.27
C ALA A 93 19.90 3.62 9.85
N VAL A 94 19.94 4.91 9.48
CA VAL A 94 20.97 5.85 9.97
C VAL A 94 20.85 6.08 11.48
N LEU A 95 19.63 6.31 11.99
CA LEU A 95 19.40 6.47 13.43
C LEU A 95 19.81 5.23 14.21
N SER A 96 19.46 4.04 13.71
CA SER A 96 19.74 2.76 14.38
C SER A 96 21.23 2.43 14.41
N ALA A 97 22.01 2.86 13.40
CA ALA A 97 23.47 2.69 13.39
C ALA A 97 24.21 3.61 14.38
N GLY A 98 23.57 4.69 14.83
CA GLY A 98 24.14 5.64 15.78
C GLY A 98 24.97 6.77 15.13
N PRO A 99 25.57 7.66 15.95
CA PRO A 99 26.14 8.93 15.49
C PRO A 99 27.42 8.80 14.65
N VAL A 100 28.07 7.64 14.68
CA VAL A 100 29.25 7.31 13.88
C VAL A 100 28.88 6.07 13.09
N PHE A 101 28.47 6.27 11.84
CA PHE A 101 28.01 5.20 10.96
C PHE A 101 28.75 5.23 9.63
N ASP A 102 28.77 4.08 8.96
CA ASP A 102 29.01 3.96 7.54
C ASP A 102 27.81 3.29 6.86
N GLN A 103 27.90 3.08 5.54
CA GLN A 103 26.84 2.42 4.79
C GLN A 103 26.55 1.01 5.33
N LYS A 104 27.59 0.25 5.69
CA LYS A 104 27.43 -1.13 6.16
C LYS A 104 26.75 -1.15 7.51
N SER A 105 27.15 -0.30 8.45
CA SER A 105 26.52 -0.26 9.77
C SER A 105 25.04 0.15 9.68
N ALA A 106 24.68 1.05 8.76
CA ALA A 106 23.28 1.42 8.52
C ALA A 106 22.46 0.26 7.96
N ILE A 107 22.97 -0.45 6.95
CA ILE A 107 22.32 -1.64 6.38
C ILE A 107 22.19 -2.74 7.43
N ASP A 108 23.27 -3.06 8.15
CA ASP A 108 23.27 -4.08 9.19
C ASP A 108 22.26 -3.73 10.31
N ALA A 109 22.14 -2.45 10.67
CA ALA A 109 21.17 -2.00 11.66
C ALA A 109 19.72 -2.16 11.17
N LEU A 110 19.41 -1.79 9.93
CA LEU A 110 18.07 -1.99 9.37
C LEU A 110 17.72 -3.49 9.25
N ASN A 111 18.66 -4.30 8.78
CA ASN A 111 18.50 -5.76 8.65
C ASN A 111 18.37 -6.49 9.99
N SER A 112 18.58 -5.82 11.12
CA SER A 112 18.31 -6.38 12.45
C SER A 112 16.85 -6.21 12.90
N ARG A 113 16.04 -5.44 12.16
CA ARG A 113 14.63 -5.20 12.47
C ARG A 113 13.76 -6.33 11.95
N THR A 114 12.82 -6.76 12.78
CA THR A 114 11.91 -7.89 12.47
C THR A 114 10.46 -7.45 12.27
N ASP A 115 10.20 -6.15 12.41
CA ASP A 115 8.87 -5.53 12.53
C ASP A 115 8.80 -4.13 11.91
N TYR A 116 9.57 -3.85 10.86
CA TYR A 116 9.55 -2.52 10.22
C TYR A 116 8.24 -2.29 9.47
N ASP A 117 7.44 -1.33 9.92
CA ASP A 117 6.11 -1.04 9.35
C ASP A 117 5.93 0.40 8.85
N ALA A 118 7.02 1.16 8.77
CA ALA A 118 7.02 2.58 8.40
C ALA A 118 5.96 3.39 9.18
N GLY A 119 5.95 3.25 10.51
CA GLY A 119 4.99 3.95 11.37
C GLY A 119 3.54 3.50 11.13
N GLY A 120 3.34 2.23 10.76
CA GLY A 120 2.04 1.64 10.46
C GLY A 120 1.53 1.81 9.03
N LEU A 121 2.31 2.44 8.14
CA LEU A 121 1.92 2.64 6.74
C LEU A 121 1.95 1.35 5.90
N ILE A 122 2.72 0.34 6.29
CA ILE A 122 2.86 -0.91 5.53
C ILE A 122 2.71 -2.13 6.45
N VAL A 123 2.49 -3.29 5.84
CA VAL A 123 2.56 -4.57 6.55
C VAL A 123 3.96 -4.71 7.16
N PRO A 124 4.10 -5.05 8.46
CA PRO A 124 5.40 -5.16 9.10
C PRO A 124 6.34 -6.13 8.35
N ILE A 125 7.52 -5.63 8.00
CA ILE A 125 8.59 -6.34 7.29
C ILE A 125 9.64 -6.81 8.29
N ASP A 126 9.96 -8.10 8.21
CA ASP A 126 11.14 -8.68 8.83
C ASP A 126 12.35 -8.54 7.89
N TRP A 127 13.06 -7.42 8.02
CA TRP A 127 14.27 -7.15 7.22
C TRP A 127 15.42 -8.12 7.48
N SER A 128 15.36 -8.97 8.51
CA SER A 128 16.40 -9.98 8.72
C SER A 128 16.33 -11.12 7.70
N ARG A 129 15.18 -11.31 7.05
CA ARG A 129 14.91 -12.44 6.14
C ARG A 129 14.21 -12.05 4.84
N GLN A 130 13.34 -11.04 4.83
CA GLN A 130 12.49 -10.67 3.68
C GLN A 130 13.23 -9.85 2.60
N HIS A 131 14.41 -10.31 2.19
CA HIS A 131 15.14 -9.80 1.02
C HIS A 131 15.00 -10.70 -0.22
N VAL A 132 14.33 -11.84 -0.05
CA VAL A 132 14.10 -12.85 -1.07
C VAL A 132 12.60 -13.01 -1.25
N PRO A 133 12.10 -13.18 -2.48
CA PRO A 133 10.68 -13.43 -2.70
C PRO A 133 10.18 -14.65 -1.91
N PRO A 134 8.92 -14.62 -1.43
CA PRO A 134 8.29 -15.75 -0.76
C PRO A 134 8.19 -16.95 -1.73
N VAL A 135 8.20 -18.16 -1.17
CA VAL A 135 7.99 -19.41 -1.90
C VAL A 135 6.82 -20.12 -1.24
N GLU A 136 5.79 -20.46 -2.02
CA GLU A 136 4.58 -21.09 -1.51
C GLU A 136 4.91 -22.36 -0.70
N GLY A 137 4.45 -22.40 0.54
CA GLY A 137 4.71 -23.49 1.48
C GLY A 137 6.04 -23.40 2.23
N ASP A 138 6.82 -22.32 2.07
CA ASP A 138 8.05 -22.03 2.80
C ASP A 138 8.00 -20.67 3.51
N ALA A 139 7.71 -20.71 4.82
CA ALA A 139 7.57 -19.52 5.65
C ALA A 139 8.87 -18.73 5.87
N ALA A 140 10.03 -19.16 5.34
CA ALA A 140 11.32 -18.53 5.59
C ALA A 140 11.33 -17.03 5.27
N ASN A 141 10.66 -16.60 4.19
CA ASN A 141 10.63 -15.20 3.75
C ASN A 141 9.21 -14.60 3.69
N ASP A 142 8.22 -15.33 4.21
CA ASP A 142 6.82 -14.91 4.17
C ASP A 142 6.52 -13.83 5.22
N TYR A 143 5.55 -12.98 4.93
CA TYR A 143 4.98 -12.10 5.95
C TYR A 143 4.28 -12.92 7.02
N ALA A 144 4.31 -12.44 8.28
CA ALA A 144 3.52 -13.07 9.34
C ALA A 144 2.02 -13.01 9.04
N LEU A 145 1.57 -11.91 8.42
CA LEU A 145 0.22 -11.73 7.91
C LEU A 145 0.27 -11.41 6.43
N GLU A 146 -0.52 -12.13 5.63
CA GLU A 146 -0.77 -11.75 4.23
C GLU A 146 -1.87 -10.69 4.24
N CYS A 147 -1.54 -9.44 3.89
CA CYS A 147 -2.48 -8.32 4.00
C CYS A 147 -2.53 -7.46 2.75
N PHE A 148 -3.70 -6.84 2.55
CA PHE A 148 -3.91 -5.86 1.50
C PHE A 148 -5.00 -4.86 1.92
N ALA A 149 -4.92 -3.63 1.43
CA ALA A 149 -5.86 -2.56 1.73
C ALA A 149 -6.46 -2.01 0.42
N PRO A 150 -7.46 -2.71 -0.16
CA PRO A 150 -8.04 -2.29 -1.43
C PRO A 150 -8.93 -1.06 -1.24
N VAL A 151 -8.96 -0.24 -2.27
CA VAL A 151 -9.95 0.83 -2.46
C VAL A 151 -10.77 0.55 -3.70
N ARG A 152 -12.02 0.98 -3.67
CA ARG A 152 -12.97 0.87 -4.77
C ARG A 152 -13.10 2.22 -5.47
N MET A 153 -13.26 2.20 -6.78
CA MET A 153 -13.56 3.38 -7.59
C MET A 153 -15.08 3.60 -7.69
N SER A 154 -15.52 4.83 -7.46
CA SER A 154 -16.93 5.22 -7.43
C SER A 154 -17.08 6.71 -7.75
N GLY A 155 -17.77 7.05 -8.84
CA GLY A 155 -18.06 8.43 -9.23
C GLY A 155 -16.82 9.30 -9.44
N GLY A 156 -15.72 8.70 -9.93
CA GLY A 156 -14.43 9.37 -10.06
C GLY A 156 -13.67 9.60 -8.74
N ALA A 157 -14.08 8.95 -7.64
CA ALA A 157 -13.37 8.94 -6.38
C ALA A 157 -12.85 7.53 -6.04
N LEU A 158 -11.96 7.46 -5.04
CA LEU A 158 -11.50 6.23 -4.40
C LEU A 158 -12.14 6.17 -3.01
N GLU A 159 -12.60 4.99 -2.61
CA GLU A 159 -13.28 4.73 -1.34
C GLU A 159 -12.71 3.47 -0.69
N THR A 160 -12.55 3.44 0.64
CA THR A 160 -12.10 2.21 1.33
C THR A 160 -13.11 1.08 1.17
N VAL A 161 -12.61 -0.15 1.01
CA VAL A 161 -13.47 -1.35 1.04
C VAL A 161 -13.67 -1.86 2.47
N ALA A 162 -12.61 -1.79 3.27
CA ALA A 162 -12.64 -2.05 4.70
C ALA A 162 -13.17 -0.81 5.47
N ASP A 163 -13.39 -0.99 6.78
CA ASP A 163 -13.59 0.12 7.70
C ASP A 163 -12.40 1.09 7.59
N PRO A 164 -12.61 2.40 7.36
CA PRO A 164 -11.53 3.38 7.29
C PRO A 164 -10.57 3.35 8.49
N ALA A 165 -11.05 2.99 9.69
CA ALA A 165 -10.22 2.90 10.89
C ALA A 165 -9.36 1.63 10.97
N THR A 166 -9.70 0.59 10.19
CA THR A 166 -8.96 -0.67 10.11
C THR A 166 -8.85 -1.13 8.65
N PRO A 167 -8.07 -0.43 7.81
CA PRO A 167 -8.17 -0.54 6.35
C PRO A 167 -7.57 -1.82 5.77
N TRP A 168 -6.81 -2.59 6.57
CA TRP A 168 -6.14 -3.80 6.10
C TRP A 168 -7.00 -5.04 6.28
N PHE A 169 -7.25 -5.78 5.21
CA PHE A 169 -7.69 -7.17 5.29
C PHE A 169 -6.46 -8.07 5.42
N CYS A 170 -6.41 -8.89 6.47
CA CYS A 170 -5.28 -9.76 6.76
C CYS A 170 -5.68 -11.21 6.99
N TRP A 171 -4.82 -12.12 6.55
CA TRP A 171 -4.85 -13.54 6.90
C TRP A 171 -3.60 -13.93 7.67
N ASP A 172 -3.75 -14.90 8.58
CA ASP A 172 -2.61 -15.57 9.21
C ASP A 172 -1.90 -16.43 8.16
N ASN A 173 -0.61 -16.17 7.94
CA ASN A 173 0.17 -16.86 6.92
C ASN A 173 0.80 -18.17 7.40
N THR A 174 0.48 -18.64 8.63
CA THR A 174 0.96 -19.92 9.16
C THR A 174 0.22 -21.13 8.60
N THR A 175 -0.87 -20.92 7.85
CA THR A 175 -1.68 -21.96 7.22
C THR A 175 -2.19 -21.53 5.84
N LEU A 176 -2.45 -22.51 4.97
CA LEU A 176 -3.13 -22.31 3.68
C LEU A 176 -4.64 -22.63 3.77
N ASP A 177 -5.13 -22.94 4.97
CA ASP A 177 -6.55 -23.19 5.19
C ASP A 177 -7.36 -21.91 4.92
N TRP A 178 -8.48 -22.08 4.24
CA TRP A 178 -9.36 -20.95 3.95
C TRP A 178 -9.95 -20.36 5.24
N ALA A 179 -9.88 -19.03 5.35
CA ALA A 179 -10.54 -18.24 6.38
C ALA A 179 -10.99 -16.89 5.80
N GLU A 180 -11.96 -16.26 6.47
CA GLU A 180 -12.28 -14.86 6.21
C GLU A 180 -11.16 -13.95 6.75
N PRO A 181 -10.79 -12.86 6.06
CA PRO A 181 -9.78 -11.95 6.55
C PRO A 181 -10.25 -11.19 7.80
N THR A 182 -9.31 -10.85 8.66
CA THR A 182 -9.54 -9.92 9.77
C THR A 182 -9.13 -8.51 9.36
N GLN A 183 -9.97 -7.52 9.68
CA GLN A 183 -9.62 -6.12 9.49
C GLN A 183 -8.69 -5.63 10.60
N THR A 184 -7.65 -4.87 10.26
CA THR A 184 -6.68 -4.35 11.24
C THR A 184 -6.05 -3.02 10.79
N VAL A 185 -5.27 -2.44 11.69
CA VAL A 185 -4.34 -1.33 11.46
C VAL A 185 -2.97 -1.70 12.07
N PHE A 186 -1.88 -1.11 11.57
CA PHE A 186 -0.52 -1.27 12.09
C PHE A 186 -0.03 0.02 12.75
N GLY A 187 1.06 -0.03 13.53
CA GLY A 187 1.70 1.16 14.10
C GLY A 187 1.02 1.80 15.32
N GLY A 188 0.45 1.00 16.23
CA GLY A 188 -0.13 1.46 17.50
C GLY A 188 0.87 1.74 18.62
#